data_AF-A0A846P009-F1
#
_entry.id   AF-A0A846P009-F1
#
_cell.length_a   1.000
_cell.length_b   1.000
_cell.length_c   1.000
_cell.angle_alpha   90.00
_cell.angle_beta   90.00
_cell.angle_gamma   90.00
#
_symmetry.space_group_name_H-M   'P 1'
#
loop_
_entity.id
_entity.type
_entity.pdbx_description
1 polymer ?
#
loop_
_entity_poly.entity_id
_entity_poly.type
_entity_poly.pdbx_seq_one_letter_code
_entity_poly.pdbx_strand_id
1 'polypeptide(L)'
;MKEVHIWDVGGFVKISDKARNEMKVLIKRYKVSKLSKELKFDRETIYSIYSKGRKQSIHSVPHIIEIANALNYDLYKLEKEITHYGGKQTNMYNFNFPFAPSPLHIRAVTIHGDGSFNKKNFQAEWYQKHNRIQYMNQVLDEIFGKNAIKSYKKDNFISSITIPNILVKLVCKSLDLGIEDFNSGKFFENVSKLSIDYQFQVFAQFIIDEGHFKDTTFTVSQQKQDIRKGFLKLLDSLGFEHSNPKNTKQDITIYLYNYPKIIKYLDNAVNKYGSNAGFWFKEKEFRGMHKRCNPRNSKMIIESTNINKKIFKQLRRKKRAFSYEDIKKFGRTSREANKAIRNWKKNNLIKRMGFNRYKVI
;
A
#
# COMPACT_ATOMS: atom_id res chain seq x y z
N MET A 1 7.52 10.62 -0.19
CA MET A 1 8.42 9.50 -0.55
C MET A 1 9.67 10.07 -1.15
N LYS A 2 10.76 9.32 -1.14
CA LYS A 2 12.00 9.74 -1.79
C LYS A 2 11.86 9.57 -3.31
N GLU A 3 12.50 10.47 -4.06
CA GLU A 3 12.72 10.24 -5.48
C GLU A 3 13.65 9.03 -5.66
N VAL A 4 13.49 8.33 -6.77
CA VAL A 4 14.23 7.11 -7.10
C VAL A 4 15.01 7.35 -8.36
N HIS A 5 16.33 7.20 -8.26
CA HIS A 5 17.19 7.23 -9.43
C HIS A 5 17.16 5.88 -10.14
N ILE A 6 17.19 5.88 -11.46
CA ILE A 6 17.25 4.64 -12.26
C ILE A 6 18.50 3.80 -11.92
N TRP A 7 19.58 4.49 -11.57
CA TRP A 7 20.87 3.90 -11.21
C TRP A 7 20.78 3.02 -9.96
N ASP A 8 19.81 3.29 -9.08
CA ASP A 8 19.58 2.55 -7.83
C ASP A 8 18.81 1.24 -8.00
N VAL A 9 18.12 1.06 -9.13
CA VAL A 9 17.18 -0.06 -9.35
C VAL A 9 17.61 -1.01 -10.48
N GLY A 10 18.53 -0.58 -11.34
CA GLY A 10 19.04 -1.35 -12.47
C GLY A 10 17.96 -1.69 -13.50
N GLY A 11 18.21 -2.67 -14.38
CA GLY A 11 17.28 -3.11 -15.42
C GLY A 11 17.68 -2.66 -16.82
N PHE A 12 16.70 -2.35 -17.66
CA PHE A 12 16.90 -1.93 -19.05
C PHE A 12 16.21 -0.61 -19.35
N VAL A 13 16.84 0.23 -20.15
CA VAL A 13 16.36 1.57 -20.47
C VAL A 13 16.44 1.86 -21.97
N LYS A 14 15.60 2.78 -22.42
CA LYS A 14 15.70 3.44 -23.72
C LYS A 14 15.98 4.92 -23.51
N ILE A 15 17.05 5.42 -24.09
CA ILE A 15 17.42 6.84 -24.05
C ILE A 15 16.89 7.60 -25.26
N SER A 16 16.69 8.90 -25.10
CA SER A 16 16.15 9.81 -26.11
C SER A 16 17.09 9.94 -27.31
N ASP A 17 16.52 10.35 -28.45
CA ASP A 17 17.28 10.67 -29.65
C ASP A 17 18.37 11.72 -29.40
N LYS A 18 18.10 12.68 -28.52
CA LYS A 18 19.04 13.72 -28.11
C LYS A 18 20.24 13.12 -27.37
N ALA A 19 20.02 12.35 -26.31
CA ALA A 19 21.12 11.71 -25.57
C ALA A 19 21.93 10.77 -26.44
N ARG A 20 21.30 9.98 -27.32
CA ARG A 20 22.00 9.11 -28.27
C ARG A 20 22.94 9.89 -29.19
N ASN A 21 22.47 11.02 -29.72
CA ASN A 21 23.29 11.86 -30.60
C ASN A 21 24.47 12.49 -29.86
N GLU A 22 24.27 12.94 -28.63
CA GLU A 22 25.36 13.45 -27.79
C GLU A 22 26.40 12.35 -27.49
N MET A 23 25.94 11.17 -27.06
CA MET A 23 26.81 10.01 -26.80
C MET A 23 27.55 9.56 -28.06
N LYS A 24 26.92 9.60 -29.24
CA LYS A 24 27.57 9.31 -30.53
C LYS A 24 28.79 10.19 -30.77
N VAL A 25 28.68 11.49 -30.50
CA VAL A 25 29.78 12.44 -30.70
C VAL A 25 30.93 12.10 -29.76
N LEU A 26 30.63 11.83 -28.49
CA LEU A 26 31.64 11.49 -27.49
C LEU A 26 32.33 10.15 -27.78
N ILE A 27 31.57 9.11 -28.13
CA ILE A 27 32.10 7.79 -28.47
C ILE A 27 33.00 7.87 -29.71
N LYS A 28 32.62 8.66 -30.73
CA LYS A 28 33.48 8.87 -31.91
C LYS A 28 34.80 9.55 -31.55
N ARG A 29 34.78 10.54 -30.67
CA ARG A 29 36.00 11.22 -30.17
C ARG A 29 36.88 10.26 -29.36
N TYR A 30 36.28 9.45 -28.49
CA TYR A 30 37.00 8.50 -27.64
C TYR A 30 37.52 7.26 -28.40
N LYS A 31 36.86 6.91 -29.51
CA LYS A 31 37.03 5.69 -30.33
C LYS A 31 36.42 4.44 -29.68
N VAL A 32 35.53 3.77 -30.43
CA VAL A 32 34.85 2.53 -30.01
C VAL A 32 35.83 1.43 -29.62
N SER A 33 36.91 1.26 -30.38
CA SER A 33 37.92 0.23 -30.10
C SER A 33 38.63 0.45 -28.76
N LYS A 34 38.77 1.70 -28.31
CA LYS A 34 39.35 2.04 -27.01
C LYS A 34 38.37 1.72 -25.89
N LEU A 35 37.13 2.20 -25.98
CA LEU A 35 36.06 1.88 -25.02
C LEU A 35 35.85 0.37 -24.86
N SER A 36 35.82 -0.36 -25.98
CA SER A 36 35.62 -1.82 -26.00
C SER A 36 36.70 -2.56 -25.22
N LYS A 37 37.96 -2.15 -25.38
CA LYS A 37 39.09 -2.74 -24.63
C LYS A 37 39.05 -2.35 -23.15
N GLU A 38 38.75 -1.10 -22.85
CA GLU A 38 38.75 -0.56 -21.49
C GLU A 38 37.63 -1.15 -20.62
N LEU A 39 36.41 -1.18 -21.16
CA LEU A 39 35.21 -1.67 -20.47
C LEU A 39 35.00 -3.18 -20.63
N LYS A 40 35.82 -3.85 -21.44
CA LYS A 40 35.67 -5.28 -21.80
C LYS A 40 34.30 -5.61 -22.41
N PHE A 41 33.69 -4.65 -23.08
CA PHE A 41 32.47 -4.85 -23.86
C PHE A 41 32.81 -5.16 -25.31
N ASP A 42 31.99 -6.00 -25.94
CA ASP A 42 32.04 -6.16 -27.38
C ASP A 42 31.71 -4.81 -28.07
N ARG A 43 32.21 -4.63 -29.29
CA ARG A 43 32.02 -3.36 -30.01
C ARG A 43 30.54 -3.12 -30.34
N GLU A 44 29.75 -4.17 -30.56
CA GLU A 44 28.33 -4.03 -30.89
C GLU A 44 27.53 -3.45 -29.73
N THR A 45 27.85 -3.83 -28.49
CA THR A 45 27.28 -3.24 -27.27
C THR A 45 27.49 -1.73 -27.25
N ILE A 46 28.70 -1.25 -27.57
CA ILE A 46 28.99 0.20 -27.63
C ILE A 46 28.28 0.86 -28.82
N TYR A 47 28.32 0.24 -30.00
CA TYR A 47 27.63 0.76 -31.19
C TYR A 47 26.12 0.88 -30.96
N SER A 48 25.53 -0.04 -30.21
CA SER A 48 24.09 -0.08 -29.95
C SER A 48 23.57 1.22 -29.34
N ILE A 49 24.36 1.88 -28.48
CA ILE A 49 23.96 3.12 -27.78
C ILE A 49 23.54 4.22 -28.74
N TYR A 50 24.12 4.27 -29.94
CA TYR A 50 23.85 5.35 -30.88
C TYR A 50 23.49 4.88 -32.29
N SER A 51 23.37 3.58 -32.53
CA SER A 51 22.94 3.05 -33.83
C SER A 51 21.42 3.21 -34.02
N LYS A 52 21.00 3.51 -35.26
CA LYS A 52 19.58 3.56 -35.62
C LYS A 52 19.12 2.16 -36.04
N GLY A 53 18.54 1.40 -35.11
CA GLY A 53 17.93 0.09 -35.40
C GLY A 53 16.81 -0.29 -34.43
N ARG A 54 15.77 -0.99 -34.93
CA ARG A 54 14.55 -1.34 -34.16
C ARG A 54 14.82 -2.14 -32.87
N LYS A 55 15.88 -2.95 -32.84
CA LYS A 55 16.27 -3.78 -31.68
C LYS A 55 17.38 -3.18 -30.80
N GLN A 56 18.10 -2.16 -31.28
CA GLN A 56 19.34 -1.67 -30.67
C GLN A 56 19.16 -0.48 -29.72
N SER A 57 17.93 -0.05 -29.45
CA SER A 57 17.66 1.14 -28.61
C SER A 57 17.45 0.86 -27.11
N ILE A 58 17.62 -0.38 -26.67
CA ILE A 58 17.39 -0.80 -25.29
C ILE A 58 18.71 -1.29 -24.70
N HIS A 59 19.10 -0.72 -23.56
CA HIS A 59 20.41 -0.97 -22.97
C HIS A 59 20.27 -1.36 -21.50
N SER A 60 21.16 -2.25 -21.06
CA SER A 60 21.33 -2.54 -19.64
C SER A 60 21.76 -1.27 -18.91
N VAL A 61 21.12 -0.96 -17.77
CA VAL A 61 21.45 0.20 -16.94
C VAL A 61 22.93 0.18 -16.52
N PRO A 62 23.50 -0.92 -16.00
CA PRO A 62 24.94 -1.03 -15.74
C PRO A 62 25.83 -0.63 -16.93
N HIS A 63 25.54 -1.12 -18.13
CA HIS A 63 26.34 -0.81 -19.31
C HIS A 63 26.28 0.68 -19.67
N ILE A 64 25.09 1.29 -19.55
CA ILE A 64 24.95 2.73 -19.78
C ILE A 64 25.77 3.53 -18.78
N ILE A 65 25.74 3.17 -17.49
CA ILE A 65 26.51 3.86 -16.44
C ILE A 65 28.00 3.79 -16.74
N GLU A 66 28.52 2.59 -17.04
CA GLU A 66 29.94 2.39 -17.31
C GLU A 66 30.41 3.19 -18.53
N ILE A 67 29.62 3.19 -19.61
CA ILE A 67 29.94 3.95 -20.82
C ILE A 67 29.84 5.44 -20.57
N ALA A 68 28.82 5.92 -19.86
CA ALA A 68 28.69 7.33 -19.50
C ALA A 68 29.88 7.80 -18.65
N ASN A 69 30.29 7.02 -17.65
CA ASN A 69 31.44 7.34 -16.81
C ASN A 69 32.75 7.39 -17.61
N ALA A 70 33.01 6.41 -18.48
CA ALA A 70 34.21 6.40 -19.33
C ALA A 70 34.27 7.60 -20.29
N LEU A 71 33.11 8.14 -20.67
CA LEU A 71 32.99 9.32 -21.52
C LEU A 71 32.95 10.63 -20.73
N ASN A 72 33.01 10.60 -19.40
CA ASN A 72 32.71 11.73 -18.51
C ASN A 72 31.38 12.42 -18.84
N TYR A 73 30.37 11.63 -19.20
CA TYR A 73 29.01 12.11 -19.47
C TYR A 73 28.25 12.23 -18.16
N ASP A 74 27.58 13.37 -17.95
CA ASP A 74 26.78 13.63 -16.77
C ASP A 74 25.60 12.63 -16.66
N LEU A 75 25.66 11.76 -15.65
CA LEU A 75 24.63 10.76 -15.36
C LEU A 75 23.28 11.38 -15.01
N TYR A 76 23.24 12.54 -14.36
CA TYR A 76 21.99 13.21 -14.03
C TYR A 76 21.33 13.77 -15.29
N LYS A 77 22.14 14.33 -16.21
CA LYS A 77 21.65 14.73 -17.54
C LYS A 77 21.14 13.52 -18.32
N LEU A 78 21.86 12.39 -18.28
CA LEU A 78 21.47 11.16 -18.97
C LEU A 78 20.16 10.59 -18.45
N GLU A 79 20.00 10.60 -17.14
CA GLU A 79 18.83 10.07 -16.45
C GLU A 79 17.54 10.76 -16.91
N LYS A 80 17.58 12.09 -17.07
CA LYS A 80 16.45 12.88 -17.57
C LYS A 80 16.08 12.59 -19.03
N GLU A 81 16.99 11.98 -19.78
CA GLU A 81 16.80 11.63 -21.18
C GLU A 81 16.36 10.15 -21.34
N ILE A 82 16.07 9.44 -20.25
CA ILE A 82 15.45 8.12 -20.30
C ILE A 82 13.98 8.29 -20.68
N THR A 83 13.58 7.59 -21.74
CA THR A 83 12.21 7.63 -22.28
C THR A 83 11.39 6.42 -21.86
N HIS A 84 12.04 5.26 -21.70
CA HIS A 84 11.37 4.02 -21.29
C HIS A 84 12.27 3.21 -20.35
N TYR A 85 11.64 2.48 -19.43
CA TYR A 85 12.29 1.61 -18.47
C TYR A 85 11.56 0.28 -18.33
N GLY A 86 12.32 -0.81 -18.18
CA GLY A 86 11.79 -2.16 -18.03
C GLY A 86 12.72 -3.08 -17.27
N GLY A 87 12.14 -4.07 -16.59
CA GLY A 87 12.91 -5.14 -15.94
C GLY A 87 13.47 -6.15 -16.96
N LYS A 88 12.93 -6.16 -18.17
CA LYS A 88 13.35 -6.96 -19.32
C LYS A 88 13.21 -6.12 -20.59
N GLN A 89 14.00 -6.42 -21.61
CA GLN A 89 13.97 -5.70 -22.89
C GLN A 89 12.60 -5.74 -23.59
N THR A 90 11.79 -6.76 -23.36
CA THR A 90 10.50 -6.95 -24.04
C THR A 90 9.35 -6.17 -23.38
N ASN A 91 9.49 -5.74 -22.13
CA ASN A 91 8.42 -5.10 -21.36
C ASN A 91 8.93 -3.76 -20.82
N MET A 92 8.83 -2.75 -21.68
CA MET A 92 9.31 -1.39 -21.43
C MET A 92 8.12 -0.46 -21.23
N TYR A 93 8.24 0.44 -20.27
CA TYR A 93 7.19 1.36 -19.85
C TYR A 93 7.71 2.80 -19.79
N ASN A 94 6.83 3.76 -19.99
CA ASN A 94 7.20 5.17 -19.91
C ASN A 94 7.34 5.59 -18.46
N PHE A 95 8.54 5.98 -18.06
CA PHE A 95 8.86 6.51 -16.74
C PHE A 95 9.74 7.73 -16.89
N ASN A 96 9.44 8.76 -16.11
CA ASN A 96 10.30 9.94 -16.00
C ASN A 96 11.22 9.73 -14.79
N PHE A 97 12.52 9.92 -15.01
CA PHE A 97 13.52 9.84 -13.95
C PHE A 97 14.13 11.24 -13.65
N PRO A 98 14.47 11.55 -12.38
CA PRO A 98 14.26 10.71 -11.20
C PRO A 98 12.77 10.48 -10.92
N PHE A 99 12.43 9.25 -10.55
CA PHE A 99 11.04 8.82 -10.43
C PHE A 99 10.51 9.13 -9.03
N ALA A 100 9.42 9.90 -8.97
CA ALA A 100 8.70 10.16 -7.73
C ALA A 100 7.39 9.37 -7.73
N PRO A 101 7.31 8.22 -7.03
CA PRO A 101 6.06 7.47 -7.02
C PRO A 101 4.96 8.29 -6.35
N SER A 102 3.78 8.27 -6.96
CA SER A 102 2.57 8.94 -6.47
C SER A 102 1.71 8.01 -5.59
N PRO A 103 0.67 8.52 -4.91
CA PRO A 103 -0.24 7.68 -4.13
C PRO A 103 -0.93 6.57 -4.94
N LEU A 104 -1.15 6.76 -6.25
CA LEU A 104 -1.70 5.70 -7.10
C LEU A 104 -0.68 4.59 -7.39
N HIS A 105 0.60 4.93 -7.49
CA HIS A 105 1.67 3.94 -7.65
C HIS A 105 1.74 3.00 -6.44
N ILE A 106 1.70 3.55 -5.21
CA ILE A 106 1.68 2.73 -4.00
C ILE A 106 0.39 1.92 -3.89
N ARG A 107 -0.75 2.50 -4.29
CA ARG A 107 -2.04 1.79 -4.34
C ARG A 107 -1.95 0.55 -5.22
N ALA A 108 -1.45 0.72 -6.45
CA ALA A 108 -1.38 -0.35 -7.44
C ALA A 108 -0.56 -1.55 -6.95
N VAL A 109 0.54 -1.30 -6.23
CA VAL A 109 1.39 -2.39 -5.73
C VAL A 109 0.88 -3.01 -4.44
N THR A 110 0.02 -2.33 -3.66
CA THR A 110 -0.45 -2.82 -2.35
C THR A 110 -1.42 -3.99 -2.54
N ILE A 111 -0.94 -5.24 -2.52
CA ILE A 111 -1.75 -6.43 -2.82
C ILE A 111 -1.75 -7.46 -1.69
N HIS A 112 -2.05 -7.03 -0.47
CA HIS A 112 -1.85 -7.84 0.74
C HIS A 112 -2.98 -8.84 1.05
N GLY A 113 -4.17 -8.70 0.46
CA GLY A 113 -5.27 -9.65 0.65
C GLY A 113 -5.48 -10.54 -0.56
N ASP A 114 -6.23 -10.05 -1.54
CA ASP A 114 -6.58 -10.76 -2.78
C ASP A 114 -5.40 -10.89 -3.77
N GLY A 115 -4.16 -10.75 -3.30
CA GLY A 115 -2.95 -10.76 -4.12
C GLY A 115 -1.99 -11.91 -3.81
N SER A 116 -1.16 -12.25 -4.79
CA SER A 116 0.01 -13.09 -4.59
C SER A 116 1.29 -12.34 -4.95
N PHE A 117 2.35 -12.60 -4.19
CA PHE A 117 3.67 -12.09 -4.47
C PHE A 117 4.64 -13.25 -4.63
N ASN A 118 5.15 -13.44 -5.83
CA ASN A 118 6.15 -14.45 -6.11
C ASN A 118 7.55 -13.89 -5.83
N LYS A 119 8.15 -14.37 -4.74
CA LYS A 119 9.48 -13.93 -4.29
C LYS A 119 10.61 -14.25 -5.28
N LYS A 120 10.48 -15.29 -6.12
CA LYS A 120 11.55 -15.72 -7.03
C LYS A 120 11.72 -14.77 -8.21
N ASN A 121 10.62 -14.26 -8.75
CA ASN A 121 10.62 -13.39 -9.94
C ASN A 121 10.13 -11.96 -9.64
N PHE A 122 9.84 -11.66 -8.37
CA PHE A 122 9.30 -10.40 -7.87
C PHE A 122 8.02 -9.96 -8.59
N GLN A 123 7.21 -10.93 -9.00
CA GLN A 123 5.95 -10.69 -9.68
C GLN A 123 4.83 -10.56 -8.64
N ALA A 124 4.11 -9.45 -8.72
CA ALA A 124 2.90 -9.19 -7.97
C ALA A 124 1.69 -9.47 -8.86
N GLU A 125 0.75 -10.27 -8.38
CA GLU A 125 -0.52 -10.53 -9.06
C GLU A 125 -1.68 -10.19 -8.14
N TRP A 126 -2.67 -9.47 -8.66
CA TRP A 126 -3.91 -9.19 -7.97
C TRP A 126 -5.04 -10.01 -8.59
N TYR A 127 -5.81 -10.71 -7.77
CA TYR A 127 -6.94 -11.53 -8.20
C TYR A 127 -8.24 -10.85 -7.82
N GLN A 128 -9.24 -10.88 -8.69
CA GLN A 128 -10.54 -10.32 -8.36
C GLN A 128 -11.63 -10.89 -9.27
N LYS A 129 -12.90 -10.77 -8.86
CA LYS A 129 -14.02 -11.11 -9.73
C LYS A 129 -13.93 -10.36 -11.07
N HIS A 130 -14.31 -11.02 -12.16
CA HIS A 130 -14.22 -10.46 -13.53
C HIS A 130 -14.75 -9.04 -13.66
N ASN A 131 -15.92 -8.75 -13.09
CA ASN A 131 -16.57 -7.44 -13.16
C ASN A 131 -15.92 -6.35 -12.29
N ARG A 132 -14.86 -6.67 -11.56
CA ARG A 132 -14.14 -5.77 -10.64
C ARG A 132 -12.66 -5.61 -11.02
N ILE A 133 -12.13 -6.43 -11.92
CA ILE A 133 -10.72 -6.32 -12.36
C ILE A 133 -10.44 -4.97 -13.05
N GLN A 134 -11.47 -4.40 -13.68
CA GLN A 134 -11.41 -3.13 -14.41
C GLN A 134 -10.90 -1.95 -13.57
N TYR A 135 -11.13 -1.95 -12.25
CA TYR A 135 -10.66 -0.85 -11.41
C TYR A 135 -9.13 -0.81 -11.28
N MET A 136 -8.49 -1.98 -11.16
CA MET A 136 -7.02 -2.04 -11.16
C MET A 136 -6.46 -1.78 -12.55
N ASN A 137 -7.13 -2.26 -13.62
CA ASN A 137 -6.76 -1.88 -14.99
C ASN A 137 -6.75 -0.36 -15.17
N GLN A 138 -7.76 0.35 -14.68
CA GLN A 138 -7.84 1.81 -14.78
C GLN A 138 -6.69 2.52 -14.04
N VAL A 139 -6.34 2.06 -12.82
CA VAL A 139 -5.16 2.58 -12.10
C VAL A 139 -3.87 2.34 -12.88
N LEU A 140 -3.71 1.15 -13.44
CA LEU A 140 -2.52 0.78 -14.18
C LEU A 140 -2.45 1.50 -15.54
N ASP A 141 -3.57 1.73 -16.20
CA ASP A 141 -3.66 2.54 -17.41
C ASP A 141 -3.27 4.01 -17.14
N GLU A 142 -3.58 4.53 -15.95
CA GLU A 142 -3.17 5.85 -15.52
C GLU A 142 -1.66 5.94 -15.25
N ILE A 143 -1.06 4.86 -14.71
CA ILE A 143 0.38 4.78 -14.42
C ILE A 143 1.20 4.55 -15.69
N PHE A 144 0.77 3.63 -16.54
CA PHE A 144 1.58 3.09 -17.65
C PHE A 144 1.07 3.49 -19.04
N GLY A 145 -0.11 4.09 -19.14
CA GLY A 145 -0.82 4.32 -20.38
C GLY A 145 -1.80 3.20 -20.72
N LYS A 146 -2.82 3.54 -21.52
CA LYS A 146 -3.94 2.64 -21.86
C LYS A 146 -3.48 1.31 -22.45
N ASN A 147 -4.05 0.21 -21.94
CA ASN A 147 -3.83 -1.17 -22.39
C ASN A 147 -2.39 -1.67 -22.26
N ALA A 148 -1.55 -1.01 -21.45
CA ALA A 148 -0.16 -1.43 -21.24
C ALA A 148 -0.05 -2.76 -20.49
N ILE A 149 -1.08 -3.12 -19.71
CA ILE A 149 -1.12 -4.33 -18.89
C ILE A 149 -2.42 -5.06 -19.18
N LYS A 150 -2.31 -6.37 -19.39
CA LYS A 150 -3.46 -7.24 -19.69
C LYS A 150 -3.88 -8.00 -18.44
N SER A 151 -5.20 -8.06 -18.22
CA SER A 151 -5.81 -8.99 -17.27
C SER A 151 -6.04 -10.35 -17.94
N TYR A 152 -5.93 -11.41 -17.16
CA TYR A 152 -6.11 -12.80 -17.61
C TYR A 152 -7.24 -13.46 -16.84
N LYS A 153 -8.14 -14.15 -17.54
CA LYS A 153 -9.15 -14.99 -16.88
C LYS A 153 -8.46 -16.22 -16.27
N LYS A 154 -8.62 -16.41 -14.96
CA LYS A 154 -8.08 -17.59 -14.26
C LYS A 154 -9.09 -18.73 -14.25
N ASP A 155 -10.35 -18.40 -14.04
CA ASP A 155 -11.49 -19.33 -14.09
C ASP A 155 -12.79 -18.59 -14.52
N ASN A 156 -13.94 -19.24 -14.41
CA ASN A 156 -15.24 -18.70 -14.83
C ASN A 156 -15.66 -17.43 -14.07
N PHE A 157 -15.10 -17.14 -12.89
CA PHE A 157 -15.53 -16.04 -12.03
C PHE A 157 -14.39 -15.08 -11.63
N ILE A 158 -13.14 -15.51 -11.71
CA ILE A 158 -11.96 -14.79 -11.23
C ILE A 158 -11.03 -14.44 -12.39
N SER A 159 -10.64 -13.17 -12.44
CA SER A 159 -9.54 -12.65 -13.26
C SER A 159 -8.31 -12.36 -12.39
N SER A 160 -7.16 -12.29 -13.05
CA SER A 160 -5.90 -11.87 -12.47
C SER A 160 -5.30 -10.73 -13.28
N ILE A 161 -4.50 -9.89 -12.63
CA ILE A 161 -3.70 -8.87 -13.28
C ILE A 161 -2.29 -8.89 -12.71
N THR A 162 -1.29 -8.92 -13.59
CA THR A 162 0.11 -8.85 -13.18
C THR A 162 0.53 -7.40 -13.08
N ILE A 163 0.97 -6.98 -11.90
CA ILE A 163 1.58 -5.68 -11.68
C ILE A 163 3.06 -5.78 -12.09
N PRO A 164 3.56 -4.89 -12.95
CA PRO A 164 4.95 -4.93 -13.38
C PRO A 164 5.92 -4.87 -12.19
N ASN A 165 6.85 -5.83 -12.15
CA ASN A 165 7.85 -5.92 -11.08
C ASN A 165 8.68 -4.63 -10.93
N ILE A 166 8.85 -3.87 -12.02
CA ILE A 166 9.56 -2.61 -12.03
C ILE A 166 8.89 -1.63 -11.06
N LEU A 167 7.56 -1.58 -11.04
CA LEU A 167 6.84 -0.63 -10.21
C LEU A 167 6.98 -0.99 -8.73
N VAL A 168 6.95 -2.29 -8.42
CA VAL A 168 7.25 -2.80 -7.09
C VAL A 168 8.66 -2.38 -6.67
N LYS A 169 9.67 -2.56 -7.54
CA LYS A 169 11.05 -2.13 -7.26
C LYS A 169 11.16 -0.64 -6.98
N LEU A 170 10.54 0.20 -7.81
CA LEU A 170 10.54 1.65 -7.64
C LEU A 170 9.88 2.05 -6.31
N VAL A 171 8.72 1.48 -5.98
CA VAL A 171 8.05 1.76 -4.70
C VAL A 171 8.89 1.29 -3.52
N CYS A 172 9.44 0.07 -3.55
CA CYS A 172 10.31 -0.45 -2.50
C CYS A 172 11.54 0.46 -2.28
N LYS A 173 12.23 0.86 -3.35
CA LYS A 173 13.37 1.76 -3.24
C LYS A 173 12.99 3.12 -2.65
N SER A 174 11.84 3.69 -3.05
CA SER A 174 11.36 4.98 -2.52
C SER A 174 11.00 4.94 -1.02
N LEU A 175 10.69 3.74 -0.52
CA LEU A 175 10.35 3.45 0.88
C LEU A 175 11.55 2.93 1.69
N ASP A 176 12.72 2.80 1.08
CA ASP A 176 13.91 2.19 1.69
C ASP A 176 13.62 0.76 2.21
N LEU A 177 12.98 -0.04 1.35
CA LEU A 177 12.57 -1.42 1.63
C LEU A 177 13.26 -2.39 0.67
N GLY A 178 13.63 -3.56 1.20
CA GLY A 178 13.91 -4.74 0.39
C GLY A 178 12.62 -5.21 -0.31
N ILE A 179 12.75 -5.90 -1.44
CA ILE A 179 11.57 -6.38 -2.18
C ILE A 179 10.83 -7.47 -1.37
N GLU A 180 11.56 -8.27 -0.61
CA GLU A 180 11.06 -9.29 0.30
C GLU A 180 10.24 -8.71 1.46
N ASP A 181 10.52 -7.47 1.86
CA ASP A 181 9.79 -6.74 2.90
C ASP A 181 8.45 -6.19 2.40
N PHE A 182 8.22 -6.21 1.08
CA PHE A 182 7.03 -5.65 0.46
C PHE A 182 5.74 -6.29 0.97
N ASN A 183 5.75 -7.60 1.27
CA ASN A 183 4.60 -8.32 1.83
C ASN A 183 4.73 -8.60 3.34
N SER A 184 5.21 -7.61 4.10
CA SER A 184 5.46 -7.70 5.54
C SER A 184 4.84 -6.53 6.31
N GLY A 185 4.85 -6.61 7.64
CA GLY A 185 4.47 -5.49 8.52
C GLY A 185 5.37 -4.26 8.36
N LYS A 186 6.63 -4.45 7.93
CA LYS A 186 7.61 -3.36 7.70
C LYS A 186 7.17 -2.41 6.59
N PHE A 187 6.46 -2.91 5.57
CA PHE A 187 5.85 -2.06 4.55
C PHE A 187 4.92 -1.02 5.18
N PHE A 188 3.97 -1.45 6.02
CA PHE A 188 3.04 -0.56 6.69
C PHE A 188 3.73 0.42 7.64
N GLU A 189 4.79 -0.01 8.32
CA GLU A 189 5.58 0.87 9.19
C GLU A 189 6.21 2.04 8.42
N ASN A 190 6.75 1.78 7.23
CA ASN A 190 7.33 2.82 6.40
C ASN A 190 6.26 3.69 5.74
N VAL A 191 5.13 3.11 5.31
CA VAL A 191 3.98 3.87 4.80
C VAL A 191 3.41 4.82 5.86
N SER A 192 3.33 4.39 7.11
CA SER A 192 2.79 5.19 8.23
C SER A 192 3.59 6.48 8.49
N LYS A 193 4.82 6.59 7.95
CA LYS A 193 5.66 7.80 8.07
C LYS A 193 5.45 8.78 6.91
N LEU A 194 4.69 8.40 5.88
CA LEU A 194 4.43 9.22 4.70
C LEU A 194 3.30 10.22 4.93
N SER A 195 3.04 11.10 3.96
CA SER A 195 1.86 11.98 4.03
C SER A 195 0.56 11.18 3.97
N ILE A 196 -0.51 11.82 4.44
CA ILE A 196 -1.84 11.23 4.55
C ILE A 196 -2.35 10.61 3.24
N ASP A 197 -2.00 11.20 2.10
CA ASP A 197 -2.42 10.73 0.78
C ASP A 197 -1.90 9.30 0.51
N TYR A 198 -0.64 9.01 0.82
CA TYR A 198 -0.07 7.67 0.63
C TYR A 198 -0.64 6.68 1.63
N GLN A 199 -0.73 7.09 2.91
CA GLN A 199 -1.31 6.27 3.97
C GLN A 199 -2.73 5.84 3.61
N PHE A 200 -3.53 6.80 3.13
CA PHE A 200 -4.92 6.57 2.79
C PHE A 200 -5.07 5.69 1.55
N GLN A 201 -4.21 5.81 0.54
CA GLN A 201 -4.27 4.92 -0.63
C GLN A 201 -3.92 3.47 -0.29
N VAL A 202 -2.96 3.24 0.62
CA VAL A 202 -2.65 1.89 1.13
C VAL A 202 -3.82 1.35 1.95
N PHE A 203 -4.40 2.18 2.82
CA PHE A 203 -5.62 1.82 3.55
C PHE A 203 -6.75 1.44 2.59
N ALA A 204 -7.06 2.31 1.62
CA ALA A 204 -8.12 2.10 0.64
C ALA A 204 -7.96 0.77 -0.09
N GLN A 205 -6.77 0.48 -0.60
CA GLN A 205 -6.50 -0.79 -1.28
C GLN A 205 -6.65 -2.00 -0.34
N PHE A 206 -6.17 -1.90 0.89
CA PHE A 206 -6.35 -2.96 1.88
C PHE A 206 -7.83 -3.21 2.19
N ILE A 207 -8.65 -2.16 2.21
CA ILE A 207 -10.10 -2.26 2.38
C ILE A 207 -10.77 -2.89 1.15
N ILE A 208 -10.29 -2.61 -0.06
CA ILE A 208 -10.77 -3.29 -1.27
C ILE A 208 -10.55 -4.79 -1.18
N ASP A 209 -9.38 -5.21 -0.73
CA ASP A 209 -9.04 -6.62 -0.64
C ASP A 209 -9.79 -7.30 0.54
N GLU A 210 -9.61 -6.78 1.76
CA GLU A 210 -9.94 -7.51 3.00
C GLU A 210 -11.14 -6.94 3.78
N GLY A 211 -11.67 -5.79 3.35
CA GLY A 211 -12.72 -5.08 4.06
C GLY A 211 -14.10 -5.72 3.91
N HIS A 212 -14.84 -5.81 5.01
CA HIS A 212 -16.22 -6.26 5.04
C HIS A 212 -17.11 -5.21 5.71
N PHE A 213 -18.26 -4.97 5.09
CA PHE A 213 -19.28 -4.05 5.56
C PHE A 213 -20.51 -4.87 5.92
N LYS A 214 -20.92 -4.85 7.20
CA LYS A 214 -22.13 -5.53 7.66
C LYS A 214 -22.92 -4.62 8.59
N ASP A 215 -24.11 -4.22 8.17
CA ASP A 215 -25.01 -3.31 8.87
C ASP A 215 -24.36 -1.97 9.23
N THR A 216 -23.85 -1.88 10.46
CA THR A 216 -23.15 -0.72 11.03
C THR A 216 -21.75 -1.10 11.50
N THR A 217 -21.21 -2.22 11.02
CA THR A 217 -19.88 -2.70 11.39
C THR A 217 -19.01 -2.73 10.15
N PHE A 218 -17.86 -2.06 10.24
CA PHE A 218 -16.78 -2.18 9.28
C PHE A 218 -15.67 -3.00 9.89
N THR A 219 -15.41 -4.16 9.30
CA THR A 219 -14.36 -5.07 9.73
C THR A 219 -13.37 -5.36 8.63
N VAL A 220 -12.18 -5.80 9.04
CA VAL A 220 -11.11 -6.26 8.16
C VAL A 220 -10.60 -7.58 8.71
N SER A 221 -10.58 -8.61 7.86
CA SER A 221 -10.00 -9.91 8.20
C SER A 221 -8.56 -9.96 7.70
N GLN A 222 -7.63 -10.45 8.50
CA GLN A 222 -6.24 -10.68 8.05
C GLN A 222 -5.60 -11.76 8.91
N GLN A 223 -5.24 -12.87 8.27
CA GLN A 223 -4.70 -14.06 8.92
C GLN A 223 -3.21 -13.93 9.22
N LYS A 224 -2.45 -13.18 8.42
CA LYS A 224 -1.01 -12.98 8.61
C LYS A 224 -0.77 -11.98 9.75
N GLN A 225 -0.28 -12.48 10.89
CA GLN A 225 -0.10 -11.68 12.10
C GLN A 225 0.81 -10.45 11.90
N ASP A 226 1.84 -10.58 11.07
CA ASP A 226 2.78 -9.49 10.79
C ASP A 226 2.14 -8.34 10.01
N ILE A 227 1.50 -8.65 8.87
CA ILE A 227 0.68 -7.69 8.10
C ILE A 227 -0.39 -7.05 8.97
N ARG A 228 -1.06 -7.85 9.80
CA ARG A 228 -2.06 -7.39 10.73
C ARG A 228 -1.52 -6.33 11.70
N LYS A 229 -0.36 -6.57 12.32
CA LYS A 229 0.29 -5.61 13.22
C LYS A 229 0.67 -4.33 12.46
N GLY A 230 1.20 -4.47 11.25
CA GLY A 230 1.49 -3.35 10.36
C GLY A 230 0.25 -2.51 10.05
N PHE A 231 -0.85 -3.14 9.68
CA PHE A 231 -2.12 -2.46 9.40
C PHE A 231 -2.66 -1.71 10.61
N LEU A 232 -2.57 -2.26 11.83
CA LEU A 232 -2.95 -1.53 13.05
C LEU A 232 -2.12 -0.23 13.22
N LYS A 233 -0.82 -0.28 12.97
CA LYS A 233 0.04 0.93 12.99
C LYS A 233 -0.39 1.97 11.95
N LEU A 234 -0.80 1.52 10.77
CA LEU A 234 -1.35 2.40 9.73
C LEU A 234 -2.65 3.07 10.20
N LEU A 235 -3.55 2.31 10.82
CA LEU A 235 -4.80 2.87 11.38
C LEU A 235 -4.52 3.89 12.48
N ASP A 236 -3.59 3.58 13.39
CA ASP A 236 -3.15 4.51 14.44
C ASP A 236 -2.59 5.81 13.85
N SER A 237 -1.75 5.72 12.81
CA SER A 237 -1.18 6.87 12.09
C SER A 237 -2.26 7.72 11.39
N LEU A 238 -3.24 7.05 10.77
CA LEU A 238 -4.42 7.71 10.19
C LEU A 238 -5.35 8.29 11.28
N GLY A 239 -5.10 8.00 12.56
CA GLY A 239 -5.95 8.36 13.69
C GLY A 239 -7.34 7.77 13.57
N PHE A 240 -7.44 6.52 13.14
CA PHE A 240 -8.67 5.75 13.07
C PHE A 240 -8.74 4.80 14.26
N GLU A 241 -9.70 4.98 15.14
CA GLU A 241 -9.82 4.07 16.28
C GLU A 241 -10.34 2.70 15.84
N HIS A 242 -9.73 1.65 16.36
CA HIS A 242 -10.06 0.28 16.00
C HIS A 242 -10.06 -0.66 17.20
N SER A 243 -10.60 -1.86 17.01
CA SER A 243 -10.46 -2.94 17.98
C SER A 243 -9.01 -3.44 18.04
N ASN A 244 -8.59 -3.97 19.19
CA ASN A 244 -7.31 -4.65 19.38
C ASN A 244 -7.52 -6.16 19.53
N PRO A 245 -7.68 -6.88 18.41
CA PRO A 245 -7.94 -8.30 18.39
C PRO A 245 -6.73 -9.10 18.91
N LYS A 246 -7.00 -10.12 19.73
CA LYS A 246 -5.99 -10.93 20.43
C LYS A 246 -5.39 -12.05 19.58
N ASN A 247 -6.08 -12.47 18.52
CA ASN A 247 -5.63 -13.54 17.62
C ASN A 247 -6.12 -13.29 16.18
N THR A 248 -5.64 -14.12 15.25
CA THR A 248 -5.89 -14.01 13.80
C THR A 248 -7.29 -14.43 13.38
N LYS A 249 -8.06 -15.09 14.25
CA LYS A 249 -9.47 -15.47 14.00
C LYS A 249 -10.45 -14.33 14.29
N GLN A 250 -10.01 -13.29 14.99
CA GLN A 250 -10.82 -12.11 15.25
C GLN A 250 -10.65 -11.13 14.10
N ASP A 251 -11.68 -10.38 13.75
CA ASP A 251 -11.55 -9.29 12.81
C ASP A 251 -11.05 -8.01 13.51
N ILE A 252 -10.41 -7.15 12.74
CA ILE A 252 -10.16 -5.76 13.15
C ILE A 252 -11.45 -4.99 12.87
N THR A 253 -12.04 -4.37 13.87
CA THR A 253 -13.21 -3.51 13.72
C THR A 253 -12.76 -2.07 13.64
N ILE A 254 -13.07 -1.39 12.55
CA ILE A 254 -12.88 0.06 12.41
C ILE A 254 -14.18 0.73 12.86
N TYR A 255 -14.11 1.54 13.90
CA TYR A 255 -15.32 2.04 14.53
C TYR A 255 -16.04 3.10 13.70
N LEU A 256 -17.37 3.15 13.83
CA LEU A 256 -18.27 4.00 13.05
C LEU A 256 -17.94 5.49 13.11
N TYR A 257 -17.44 5.96 14.24
CA TYR A 257 -17.12 7.37 14.42
C TYR A 257 -15.90 7.82 13.60
N ASN A 258 -15.13 6.89 13.02
CA ASN A 258 -14.11 7.24 12.02
C ASN A 258 -14.72 7.59 10.66
N TYR A 259 -15.97 7.23 10.38
CA TYR A 259 -16.54 7.33 9.03
C TYR A 259 -16.53 8.74 8.45
N PRO A 260 -16.89 9.81 9.18
CA PRO A 260 -16.78 11.17 8.65
C PRO A 260 -15.36 11.52 8.22
N LYS A 261 -14.35 11.09 8.98
CA LYS A 261 -12.94 11.32 8.68
C LYS A 261 -12.49 10.51 7.46
N ILE A 262 -12.90 9.24 7.38
CA ILE A 262 -12.62 8.37 6.22
C ILE A 262 -13.27 8.96 4.95
N ILE A 263 -14.52 9.43 5.02
CA ILE A 263 -15.20 10.09 3.91
C ILE A 263 -14.45 11.36 3.47
N LYS A 264 -14.02 12.20 4.42
CA LYS A 264 -13.22 13.39 4.09
C LYS A 264 -11.93 13.02 3.35
N TYR A 265 -11.22 11.98 3.79
CA TYR A 265 -10.01 11.51 3.11
C TYR A 265 -10.31 10.90 1.74
N LEU A 266 -11.42 10.17 1.63
CA LEU A 266 -11.90 9.60 0.37
C LEU A 266 -12.22 10.70 -0.64
N ASP A 267 -13.01 11.70 -0.26
CA ASP A 267 -13.39 12.81 -1.11
C ASP A 267 -12.16 13.64 -1.53
N ASN A 268 -11.24 13.90 -0.61
CA ASN A 268 -9.97 14.57 -0.94
C ASN A 268 -9.14 13.78 -1.94
N ALA A 269 -9.04 12.46 -1.77
CA ALA A 269 -8.29 11.60 -2.68
C ALA A 269 -8.94 11.55 -4.07
N VAL A 270 -10.27 11.43 -4.14
CA VAL A 270 -11.02 11.42 -5.40
C VAL A 270 -10.92 12.76 -6.12
N ASN A 271 -10.99 13.88 -5.39
CA ASN A 271 -10.85 15.21 -5.98
C ASN A 271 -9.44 15.44 -6.56
N LYS A 272 -8.41 14.88 -5.93
CA LYS A 272 -7.01 15.10 -6.33
C LYS A 272 -6.50 14.12 -7.38
N TYR A 273 -6.95 12.87 -7.32
CA TYR A 273 -6.41 11.75 -8.12
C TYR A 273 -7.50 11.04 -8.93
N GLY A 274 -8.71 11.59 -9.01
CA GLY A 274 -9.83 11.00 -9.72
C GLY A 274 -10.46 9.79 -9.02
N SER A 275 -11.47 9.21 -9.67
CA SER A 275 -12.25 8.08 -9.14
C SER A 275 -11.42 6.82 -8.87
N ASN A 276 -10.25 6.69 -9.51
CA ASN A 276 -9.32 5.58 -9.34
C ASN A 276 -8.73 5.50 -7.93
N ALA A 277 -8.71 6.61 -7.19
CA ALA A 277 -8.26 6.69 -5.81
C ALA A 277 -9.35 6.33 -4.77
N GLY A 278 -10.58 6.05 -5.22
CA GLY A 278 -11.75 5.81 -4.37
C GLY A 278 -11.80 4.42 -3.72
N PHE A 279 -12.96 4.04 -3.19
CA PHE A 279 -13.24 2.68 -2.70
C PHE A 279 -13.87 1.79 -3.78
N TRP A 280 -13.80 2.20 -5.05
CA TRP A 280 -14.24 1.43 -6.21
C TRP A 280 -15.64 0.83 -5.99
N PHE A 281 -15.80 -0.48 -6.20
CA PHE A 281 -17.05 -1.21 -6.02
C PHE A 281 -17.56 -1.28 -4.57
N LYS A 282 -16.73 -0.93 -3.57
CA LYS A 282 -17.12 -0.87 -2.15
C LYS A 282 -17.59 0.53 -1.71
N GLU A 283 -17.44 1.55 -2.57
CA GLU A 283 -17.70 2.93 -2.18
C GLU A 283 -19.17 3.22 -1.87
N LYS A 284 -20.09 2.73 -2.72
CA LYS A 284 -21.53 2.91 -2.51
C LYS A 284 -21.99 2.32 -1.18
N GLU A 285 -21.48 1.14 -0.85
CA GLU A 285 -21.77 0.43 0.39
C GLU A 285 -21.27 1.24 1.61
N PHE A 286 -20.01 1.68 1.57
CA PHE A 286 -19.43 2.47 2.65
C PHE A 286 -20.17 3.79 2.88
N ARG A 287 -20.46 4.55 1.81
CA ARG A 287 -21.23 5.79 1.88
C ARG A 287 -22.65 5.55 2.40
N GLY A 288 -23.27 4.43 2.01
CA GLY A 288 -24.58 4.01 2.51
C GLY A 288 -24.58 3.76 4.02
N MET A 289 -23.54 3.12 4.56
CA MET A 289 -23.40 2.94 6.00
C MET A 289 -23.16 4.26 6.73
N HIS A 290 -22.33 5.15 6.19
CA HIS A 290 -22.09 6.48 6.77
C HIS A 290 -23.39 7.28 6.91
N LYS A 291 -24.26 7.26 5.90
CA LYS A 291 -25.58 7.93 5.96
C LYS A 291 -26.48 7.37 7.06
N ARG A 292 -26.38 6.07 7.37
CA ARG A 292 -27.15 5.42 8.45
C ARG A 292 -26.56 5.68 9.84
N CYS A 293 -25.31 6.15 9.92
CA CYS A 293 -24.68 6.49 11.18
C CYS A 293 -25.12 7.89 11.62
N ASN A 294 -25.82 7.98 12.75
CA ASN A 294 -26.13 9.27 13.35
C ASN A 294 -24.85 9.84 14.01
N PRO A 295 -24.28 10.96 13.55
CA PRO A 295 -23.06 11.54 14.11
C PRO A 295 -23.19 11.92 15.58
N ARG A 296 -24.41 12.22 16.07
CA ARG A 296 -24.66 12.50 17.49
C ARG A 296 -24.41 11.26 18.36
N ASN A 297 -24.71 10.07 17.85
CA ASN A 297 -24.47 8.82 18.57
C ASN A 297 -22.97 8.49 18.66
N SER A 298 -22.16 8.93 17.69
CA SER A 298 -20.71 8.73 17.67
C SER A 298 -20.01 9.32 18.90
N LYS A 299 -20.33 10.58 19.24
CA LYS A 299 -19.78 11.26 20.42
C LYS A 299 -20.19 10.55 21.71
N MET A 300 -21.47 10.20 21.84
CA MET A 300 -21.98 9.43 22.98
C MET A 300 -21.33 8.05 23.10
N ILE A 301 -21.07 7.37 21.97
CA ILE A 301 -20.38 6.06 21.95
C ILE A 301 -18.93 6.20 22.42
N ILE A 302 -18.20 7.23 21.98
CA ILE A 302 -16.83 7.51 22.42
C ILE A 302 -16.80 7.80 23.92
N GLU A 303 -17.67 8.70 24.40
CA GLU A 303 -17.78 9.05 25.82
C GLU A 303 -18.11 7.81 26.66
N SER A 304 -19.12 7.04 26.27
CA SER A 304 -19.52 5.79 26.92
C SER A 304 -18.37 4.77 26.94
N THR A 305 -17.61 4.65 25.85
CA THR A 305 -16.44 3.75 25.74
C THR A 305 -15.31 4.21 26.66
N ASN A 306 -15.01 5.49 26.70
CA ASN A 306 -13.97 6.08 27.56
C ASN A 306 -14.34 5.96 29.04
N ILE A 307 -15.60 6.19 29.40
CA ILE A 307 -16.12 5.95 30.75
C ILE A 307 -15.93 4.47 31.12
N ASN A 308 -16.35 3.53 30.27
CA ASN A 308 -16.17 2.10 30.55
C ASN A 308 -14.69 1.70 30.70
N LYS A 309 -13.78 2.26 29.88
CA LYS A 309 -12.32 2.06 30.02
C LYS A 309 -11.80 2.59 31.36
N LYS A 310 -12.23 3.79 31.78
CA LYS A 310 -11.88 4.38 33.09
C LYS A 310 -12.36 3.51 34.25
N ILE A 311 -13.62 3.06 34.20
CA ILE A 311 -14.21 2.14 35.20
C ILE A 311 -13.37 0.88 35.30
N PHE A 312 -13.13 0.20 34.17
CA PHE A 312 -12.37 -1.04 34.13
C PHE A 312 -10.96 -0.88 34.70
N LYS A 313 -10.25 0.21 34.36
CA LYS A 313 -8.91 0.52 34.89
C LYS A 313 -8.93 0.72 36.41
N GLN A 314 -9.93 1.41 36.95
CA GLN A 314 -10.07 1.59 38.40
C GLN A 314 -10.38 0.26 39.11
N LEU A 315 -11.31 -0.54 38.57
CA LEU A 315 -11.64 -1.86 39.13
C LEU A 315 -10.43 -2.80 39.13
N ARG A 316 -9.64 -2.80 38.05
CA ARG A 316 -8.39 -3.56 37.95
C ARG A 316 -7.38 -3.15 39.02
N ARG A 317 -7.20 -1.84 39.26
CA ARG A 317 -6.29 -1.32 40.31
C ARG A 317 -6.72 -1.75 41.71
N LYS A 318 -8.03 -1.81 41.97
CA LYS A 318 -8.57 -2.19 43.28
C LYS A 318 -8.31 -3.67 43.63
N LYS A 319 -8.04 -4.55 42.65
CA LYS A 319 -7.75 -6.00 42.81
C LYS A 319 -8.79 -6.83 43.62
N ARG A 320 -9.95 -6.25 43.93
CA ARG A 320 -11.04 -6.86 44.71
C ARG A 320 -12.25 -7.18 43.84
N ALA A 321 -13.13 -8.04 44.35
CA ALA A 321 -14.39 -8.34 43.68
C ALA A 321 -15.26 -7.08 43.59
N PHE A 322 -15.99 -6.93 42.50
CA PHE A 322 -16.89 -5.82 42.22
C PHE A 322 -18.26 -6.34 41.75
N SER A 323 -19.29 -5.52 41.87
CA SER A 323 -20.62 -5.78 41.34
C SER A 323 -21.03 -4.72 40.32
N TYR A 324 -22.23 -4.87 39.73
CA TYR A 324 -22.75 -3.83 38.84
C TYR A 324 -23.03 -2.51 39.57
N GLU A 325 -23.27 -2.53 40.89
CA GLU A 325 -23.40 -1.31 41.72
C GLU A 325 -22.10 -0.50 41.74
N ASP A 326 -20.94 -1.15 41.72
CA ASP A 326 -19.66 -0.46 41.63
C ASP A 326 -19.46 0.25 40.29
N ILE A 327 -20.12 -0.23 39.22
CA ILE A 327 -20.13 0.41 37.90
C ILE A 327 -21.11 1.59 37.90
N LYS A 328 -22.26 1.47 38.57
CA LYS A 328 -23.26 2.54 38.70
C LYS A 328 -22.71 3.79 39.42
N LYS A 329 -21.76 3.62 40.35
CA LYS A 329 -21.03 4.73 41.01
C LYS A 329 -20.31 5.68 40.03
N PHE A 330 -20.16 5.29 38.77
CA PHE A 330 -19.60 6.12 37.70
C PHE A 330 -20.68 6.76 36.82
N GLY A 331 -21.90 6.95 37.33
CA GLY A 331 -23.01 7.56 36.61
C GLY A 331 -23.61 6.68 35.52
N ARG A 332 -23.47 5.36 35.62
CA ARG A 332 -24.02 4.41 34.63
C ARG A 332 -25.39 3.90 35.08
N THR A 333 -26.30 3.73 34.11
CA THR A 333 -27.58 3.05 34.38
C THR A 333 -27.38 1.54 34.57
N SER A 334 -28.35 0.86 35.17
CA SER A 334 -28.32 -0.60 35.34
C SER A 334 -28.17 -1.35 34.01
N ARG A 335 -28.82 -0.87 32.95
CA ARG A 335 -28.72 -1.44 31.59
C ARG A 335 -27.29 -1.33 31.05
N GLU A 336 -26.65 -0.19 31.25
CA GLU A 336 -25.28 0.07 30.79
C GLU A 336 -24.24 -0.72 31.59
N ALA A 337 -24.40 -0.82 32.90
CA ALA A 337 -23.55 -1.62 33.76
C ALA A 337 -23.60 -3.11 33.37
N ASN A 338 -24.80 -3.64 33.15
CA ASN A 338 -25.01 -5.02 32.69
C ASN A 338 -24.43 -5.25 31.28
N LYS A 339 -24.52 -4.26 30.38
CA LYS A 339 -23.88 -4.33 29.06
C LYS A 339 -22.35 -4.37 29.18
N ALA A 340 -21.76 -3.54 30.04
CA ALA A 340 -20.32 -3.52 30.28
C ALA A 340 -19.82 -4.88 30.83
N ILE A 341 -20.50 -5.43 31.84
CA ILE A 341 -20.17 -6.75 32.43
C ILE A 341 -20.24 -7.86 31.38
N ARG A 342 -21.33 -7.91 30.59
CA ARG A 342 -21.47 -8.90 29.51
C ARG A 342 -20.33 -8.80 28.51
N ASN A 343 -19.98 -7.58 28.08
CA ASN A 343 -18.87 -7.36 27.15
C ASN A 343 -17.52 -7.77 27.75
N TRP A 344 -17.23 -7.42 29.01
CA TRP A 344 -15.98 -7.82 29.65
C TRP A 344 -15.89 -9.32 29.88
N LYS A 345 -17.00 -9.98 30.24
CA LYS A 345 -17.08 -11.43 30.35
C LYS A 345 -16.84 -12.11 29.00
N LYS A 346 -17.50 -11.64 27.93
CA LYS A 346 -17.31 -12.15 26.55
C LYS A 346 -15.85 -12.04 26.09
N ASN A 347 -15.12 -11.03 26.55
CA ASN A 347 -13.72 -10.80 26.20
C ASN A 347 -12.70 -11.45 27.18
N ASN A 348 -13.18 -12.29 28.11
CA ASN A 348 -12.38 -12.94 29.15
C ASN A 348 -11.53 -11.95 29.97
N LEU A 349 -12.09 -10.78 30.27
CA LEU A 349 -11.43 -9.74 31.06
C LEU A 349 -11.80 -9.82 32.55
N ILE A 350 -12.88 -10.50 32.87
CA ILE A 350 -13.40 -10.67 34.22
C ILE A 350 -13.89 -12.10 34.41
N LYS A 351 -13.81 -12.60 35.64
CA LYS A 351 -14.40 -13.87 36.07
C LYS A 351 -15.53 -13.64 37.06
N ARG A 352 -16.57 -14.48 37.02
CA ARG A 352 -17.63 -14.47 38.03
C ARG A 352 -17.11 -15.17 39.27
N MET A 353 -17.31 -14.54 40.43
CA MET A 353 -16.92 -15.08 41.75
C MET A 353 -18.14 -15.51 42.58
N GLY A 354 -19.35 -15.09 42.21
CA GLY A 354 -20.59 -15.41 42.91
C GLY A 354 -21.81 -14.73 42.26
N PHE A 355 -22.95 -14.70 42.95
CA PHE A 355 -24.13 -13.98 42.46
C PHE A 355 -23.82 -12.48 42.32
N ASN A 356 -23.91 -11.96 41.09
CA ASN A 356 -23.59 -10.56 40.75
C ASN A 356 -22.22 -10.03 41.21
N ARG A 357 -21.25 -10.91 41.50
CA ARG A 357 -19.89 -10.54 41.90
C ARG A 357 -18.88 -11.03 40.87
N TYR A 358 -17.97 -10.14 40.49
CA TYR A 358 -16.97 -10.37 39.45
C TYR A 358 -15.59 -9.93 39.92
N LYS A 359 -14.53 -10.51 39.38
CA LYS A 359 -13.14 -10.10 39.62
C LYS A 359 -12.45 -9.90 38.27
N VAL A 360 -11.65 -8.84 38.15
CA VAL A 360 -10.82 -8.63 36.95
C VAL A 360 -9.73 -9.71 36.91
N ILE A 361 -9.49 -10.27 35.72
CA ILE A 361 -8.45 -11.28 35.46
C ILE A 361 -7.11 -10.58 35.23
#